data_AF-A0A3G8QR44-F1
#
_entry.id   AF-A0A3G8QR44-F1
#
_cell.length_a   1.000
_cell.length_b   1.000
_cell.length_c   1.000
_cell.angle_alpha   90.00
_cell.angle_beta   90.00
_cell.angle_gamma   90.00
#
_symmetry.space_group_name_H-M   'P 1'
#
loop_
_entity.id
_entity.type
_entity.pdbx_description
1 polymer ?
#
loop_
_entity_poly.entity_id
_entity_poly.type
_entity_poly.pdbx_seq_one_letter_code
_entity_poly.pdbx_strand_id
1 'polypeptide(L)'
;MADPHPLTQLDVSTRVLKRAQYEAFEFTLEPDGVRVRNGSYADPENHEYLVRVADGLPISCTCPADARFAGACKHRLAVAIRRPILTAALNDAGRSRDDSKTDRTVDTEKSVTPTSGADT
;
A
#
# COMPACT_ATOMS: atom_id res chain seq x y z
N MET A 1 -7.13 -15.87 -19.32
CA MET A 1 -6.02 -16.60 -18.68
C MET A 1 -5.99 -16.15 -17.24
N ALA A 2 -6.04 -17.05 -16.26
CA ALA A 2 -5.99 -16.66 -14.85
C ALA A 2 -4.60 -16.11 -14.55
N ASP A 3 -4.51 -14.87 -14.06
CA ASP A 3 -3.25 -14.32 -13.57
C ASP A 3 -2.67 -15.26 -12.50
N PRO A 4 -1.44 -15.78 -12.67
CA PRO A 4 -0.85 -16.70 -11.73
C PRO A 4 -0.75 -16.03 -10.35
N HIS A 5 -1.20 -16.76 -9.32
CA HIS A 5 -1.21 -16.23 -7.96
C HIS A 5 0.21 -15.79 -7.56
N PRO A 6 0.44 -14.58 -7.02
CA PRO A 6 1.79 -14.04 -6.75
C PRO A 6 2.73 -14.98 -5.98
N LEU A 7 2.18 -15.77 -5.05
CA LEU A 7 2.91 -16.81 -4.31
C LEU A 7 3.56 -17.90 -5.19
N THR A 8 3.04 -18.20 -6.38
CA THR A 8 3.66 -19.20 -7.28
C THR A 8 4.96 -18.69 -7.90
N GLN A 9 5.25 -17.39 -7.76
CA GLN A 9 6.43 -16.73 -8.32
C GLN A 9 7.45 -16.35 -7.23
N LEU A 10 7.13 -16.58 -5.96
CA LEU A 10 8.01 -16.32 -4.84
C LEU A 10 8.58 -17.64 -4.31
N ASP A 11 9.86 -17.67 -3.94
CA ASP A 11 10.41 -18.79 -3.18
C ASP A 11 9.89 -18.72 -1.74
N VAL A 12 9.00 -19.66 -1.39
CA VAL A 12 8.24 -19.69 -0.15
C VAL A 12 8.50 -20.94 0.67
N SER A 13 8.79 -20.75 1.95
CA SER A 13 8.67 -21.83 2.93
C SER A 13 7.32 -21.76 3.65
N THR A 14 6.75 -22.93 3.95
CA THR A 14 5.47 -23.07 4.69
C THR A 14 5.49 -22.31 6.02
N ARG A 15 6.66 -22.27 6.69
CA ARG A 15 6.83 -21.54 7.95
C ARG A 15 6.69 -20.03 7.77
N VAL A 16 7.34 -19.47 6.75
CA VAL A 16 7.30 -18.02 6.48
C VAL A 16 5.90 -17.62 6.00
N LEU A 17 5.25 -18.48 5.20
CA LEU A 17 3.87 -18.27 4.76
C LEU A 17 2.89 -18.21 5.93
N LYS A 18 2.95 -19.16 6.87
CA LYS A 18 2.10 -19.13 8.07
C LYS A 18 2.29 -17.84 8.88
N ARG A 19 3.54 -17.39 9.06
CA ARG A 19 3.81 -16.11 9.75
C ARG A 19 3.21 -14.92 9.01
N ALA A 20 3.31 -14.89 7.68
CA ALA A 20 2.70 -13.85 6.85
C ALA A 20 1.16 -13.78 6.96
N GLN A 21 0.52 -14.91 7.27
CA GLN A 21 -0.92 -15.04 7.45
C GLN A 21 -1.38 -14.60 8.85
N TYR A 22 -0.68 -15.04 9.91
CA TYR A 22 -1.15 -14.88 11.29
C TYR A 22 -0.58 -13.68 12.03
N GLU A 23 0.58 -13.14 11.64
CA GLU A 23 1.13 -11.95 12.29
C GLU A 23 0.27 -10.70 11.95
N ALA A 24 0.21 -9.79 12.92
CA ALA A 24 -0.59 -8.58 12.84
C ALA A 24 0.15 -7.51 12.02
N PHE A 25 0.11 -7.64 10.70
CA PHE A 25 0.70 -6.66 9.80
C PHE A 25 -0.25 -5.49 9.53
N GLU A 26 0.29 -4.28 9.68
CA GLU A 26 -0.33 -3.05 9.24
C GLU A 26 0.37 -2.58 7.94
N PHE A 27 -0.41 -1.99 7.03
CA PHE A 27 0.06 -1.61 5.70
C PHE A 27 -0.20 -0.13 5.45
N THR A 28 0.80 0.55 4.94
CA THR A 28 0.70 1.94 4.47
C THR A 28 1.22 2.01 3.04
N LEU A 29 0.44 2.58 2.12
CA LEU A 29 0.86 2.79 0.74
C LEU A 29 1.81 3.99 0.69
N GLU A 30 2.93 3.83 0.00
CA GLU A 30 3.93 4.86 -0.21
C GLU A 30 4.30 4.95 -1.70
N PRO A 31 4.83 6.09 -2.19
CA PRO A 31 5.22 6.22 -3.59
C PRO A 31 6.22 5.16 -4.06
N ASP A 32 7.08 4.70 -3.15
CA ASP A 32 8.11 3.70 -3.40
C ASP A 32 7.64 2.24 -3.20
N GLY A 33 6.41 2.01 -2.71
CA GLY A 33 5.88 0.67 -2.45
C GLY A 33 4.91 0.60 -1.27
N VAL A 34 5.04 -0.43 -0.43
CA VAL A 34 4.17 -0.66 0.72
C VAL A 34 5.01 -0.72 1.99
N ARG A 35 4.79 0.21 2.92
CA ARG A 35 5.35 0.11 4.28
C ARG A 35 4.54 -0.91 5.08
N VAL A 36 5.25 -1.85 5.68
CA VAL A 36 4.70 -2.96 6.45
C VAL A 36 5.20 -2.84 7.88
N ARG A 37 4.31 -2.61 8.83
CA ARG A 37 4.58 -2.60 10.28
C ARG A 37 4.11 -3.91 10.89
N ASN A 38 4.93 -4.52 11.74
CA ASN A 38 4.56 -5.75 12.43
C ASN A 38 4.09 -5.48 13.86
N GLY A 39 2.78 -5.37 14.05
CA GLY A 39 2.10 -5.18 15.34
C GLY A 39 2.18 -6.37 16.30
N SER A 40 2.76 -7.52 15.90
CA SER A 40 2.96 -8.65 16.81
C SER A 40 4.16 -8.48 17.75
N TYR A 41 4.99 -7.44 17.56
CA TYR A 41 6.09 -7.09 18.46
C TYR A 41 5.64 -6.06 19.50
N ALA A 42 6.31 -6.04 20.65
CA ALA A 42 6.05 -5.06 21.71
C ALA A 42 6.47 -3.63 21.31
N ASP A 43 7.39 -3.51 20.35
CA ASP A 43 7.94 -2.29 19.78
C ASP A 43 7.72 -2.26 18.25
N PRO A 44 6.46 -2.14 17.78
CA PRO A 44 6.17 -2.33 16.37
C PRO A 44 6.74 -1.24 15.45
N GLU A 45 7.06 -0.05 15.98
CA GLU A 45 7.78 1.03 15.29
C GLU A 45 9.21 0.66 14.86
N ASN A 46 9.89 -0.24 15.59
CA ASN A 46 11.19 -0.79 15.17
C ASN A 46 11.04 -1.93 14.15
N HIS A 47 9.82 -2.31 13.83
CA HIS A 47 9.48 -3.43 12.97
C HIS A 47 8.70 -2.97 11.74
N GLU A 48 9.09 -1.80 11.21
CA GLU A 48 8.57 -1.21 9.98
C GLU A 48 9.56 -1.37 8.83
N TYR A 49 9.08 -1.91 7.70
CA TYR A 49 9.92 -2.16 6.53
C TYR A 49 9.17 -1.81 5.24
N LEU A 50 9.89 -1.28 4.27
CA LEU A 50 9.35 -0.95 2.95
C LEU A 50 9.49 -2.15 2.01
N VAL A 51 8.37 -2.57 1.43
CA VAL A 51 8.29 -3.60 0.39
C VAL A 51 8.10 -2.91 -0.96
N ARG A 52 9.04 -3.09 -1.89
CA ARG A 52 8.89 -2.59 -3.26
C ARG A 52 8.10 -3.58 -4.09
N VAL A 53 7.14 -3.06 -4.86
CA VAL A 53 6.29 -3.85 -5.75
C VAL A 53 6.56 -3.43 -7.19
N ALA A 54 6.80 -4.40 -8.07
CA ALA A 54 6.94 -4.20 -9.51
C ALA A 54 6.20 -5.33 -10.24
N ASP A 55 5.52 -5.01 -11.34
CA ASP A 55 4.83 -5.97 -12.20
C ASP A 55 3.92 -6.97 -11.45
N GLY A 56 3.23 -6.48 -10.41
CA GLY A 56 2.34 -7.30 -9.59
C GLY A 56 3.04 -8.17 -8.56
N LEU A 57 4.34 -7.99 -8.32
CA LEU A 57 5.13 -8.83 -7.43
C LEU A 57 5.91 -8.00 -6.41
N PRO A 58 5.95 -8.40 -5.13
CA PRO A 58 6.84 -7.83 -4.16
C PRO A 58 8.28 -8.31 -4.42
N ILE A 59 9.09 -7.45 -5.02
CA ILE A 59 10.42 -7.78 -5.53
C ILE A 59 11.52 -7.67 -4.47
N SER A 60 11.37 -6.77 -3.50
CA SER A 60 12.38 -6.55 -2.45
C SER A 60 11.77 -6.00 -1.17
N CYS A 61 12.46 -6.15 -0.05
CA CYS A 61 12.07 -5.60 1.25
C CYS A 61 13.28 -5.07 2.02
N THR A 62 13.14 -3.94 2.73
CA THR A 62 14.23 -3.37 3.55
C THR A 62 14.52 -4.15 4.84
N CYS A 63 13.82 -5.25 5.10
CA CYS A 63 14.01 -6.04 6.32
C CYS A 63 15.30 -6.86 6.29
N PRO A 64 15.92 -7.14 7.46
CA PRO A 64 17.15 -7.92 7.53
C PRO A 64 17.06 -9.33 6.94
N ALA A 65 15.86 -9.92 6.89
CA ALA A 65 15.66 -11.26 6.35
C ALA A 65 15.81 -11.31 4.82
N ASP A 66 15.39 -10.26 4.10
CA ASP A 66 15.48 -10.21 2.63
C ASP A 66 16.94 -10.12 2.17
N ALA A 67 17.81 -9.50 2.97
CA ALA A 67 19.25 -9.45 2.71
C ALA A 67 20.00 -10.74 3.05
N ARG A 68 19.47 -11.55 3.99
CA ARG A 68 20.14 -12.75 4.52
C ARG A 68 19.72 -14.04 3.84
N PHE A 69 18.55 -14.08 3.25
CA PHE A 69 17.95 -15.29 2.69
C PHE A 69 17.47 -15.04 1.26
N ALA A 70 17.65 -16.03 0.38
CA ALA A 70 17.18 -15.93 -1.01
C ALA A 70 15.64 -15.98 -1.13
N GLY A 71 14.98 -16.65 -0.17
CA GLY A 71 13.52 -16.80 -0.14
C GLY A 71 12.80 -15.53 0.26
N ALA A 72 11.56 -15.37 -0.22
CA ALA A 72 10.74 -14.20 0.08
C ALA A 72 10.46 -14.09 1.58
N CYS A 73 10.81 -12.94 2.15
CA CYS A 73 10.58 -12.68 3.57
C CYS A 73 9.07 -12.61 3.88
N LYS A 74 8.72 -12.76 5.16
CA LYS A 74 7.31 -12.72 5.61
C LYS A 74 6.58 -11.44 5.19
N HIS A 75 7.28 -10.31 5.08
CA HIS A 75 6.69 -9.04 4.66
C HIS A 75 6.28 -9.05 3.18
N ARG A 76 7.15 -9.57 2.30
CA ARG A 76 6.83 -9.75 0.87
C ARG A 76 5.63 -10.67 0.71
N LEU A 77 5.59 -11.78 1.46
CA LEU A 77 4.43 -12.68 1.45
C LEU A 77 3.17 -12.01 2.00
N ALA A 78 3.29 -11.20 3.05
CA ALA A 78 2.16 -10.52 3.66
C ALA A 78 1.47 -9.58 2.66
N VAL A 79 2.25 -8.86 1.84
CA VAL A 79 1.75 -8.05 0.72
C VAL A 79 1.17 -8.95 -0.39
N ALA A 80 1.89 -10.01 -0.80
CA ALA A 80 1.49 -10.90 -1.90
C ALA A 80 0.13 -11.60 -1.67
N ILE A 81 -0.17 -11.99 -0.43
CA ILE A 81 -1.42 -12.69 -0.07
C ILE A 81 -2.61 -11.72 -0.05
N ARG A 82 -2.35 -10.45 0.27
CA ARG A 82 -3.38 -9.41 0.44
C ARG A 82 -3.57 -8.65 -0.87
N ARG A 83 -4.26 -9.29 -1.82
CA ARG A 83 -4.51 -8.76 -3.17
C ARG A 83 -4.95 -7.28 -3.21
N PRO A 84 -5.87 -6.78 -2.35
CA PRO A 84 -6.25 -5.37 -2.39
C PRO A 84 -5.07 -4.41 -2.15
N ILE A 85 -4.16 -4.76 -1.24
CA ILE A 85 -2.97 -3.96 -0.95
C ILE A 85 -2.00 -3.98 -2.13
N LEU A 86 -1.77 -5.18 -2.68
CA LEU A 86 -0.91 -5.36 -3.84
C LEU A 86 -1.42 -4.58 -5.06
N THR A 87 -2.73 -4.66 -5.35
CA THR A 87 -3.34 -3.91 -6.45
C THR A 87 -3.28 -2.40 -6.22
N ALA A 88 -3.51 -1.92 -5.01
CA ALA A 88 -3.41 -0.50 -4.70
C ALA A 88 -1.98 0.03 -4.89
N ALA A 89 -0.97 -0.72 -4.42
CA ALA A 89 0.44 -0.36 -4.60
C ALA A 89 0.86 -0.25 -6.07
N LEU A 90 0.34 -1.12 -6.95
CA LEU A 90 0.59 -1.04 -8.39
C LEU A 90 -0.02 0.21 -9.01
N ASN A 91 -1.22 0.58 -8.60
CA ASN A 91 -1.92 1.75 -9.12
C ASN A 91 -1.23 3.05 -8.70
N ASP A 92 -0.75 3.16 -7.46
CA ASP A 92 -0.03 4.35 -6.97
C ASP A 92 1.38 4.50 -7.57
N ALA A 93 2.08 3.38 -7.80
CA ALA A 93 3.35 3.39 -8.52
C ALA A 93 3.20 3.91 -9.97
N GLY A 94 2.04 3.69 -10.60
CA GLY A 94 1.70 4.23 -11.91
C GLY A 94 1.30 5.71 -11.90
N ARG A 95 0.70 6.21 -10.81
CA ARG A 95 0.23 7.60 -10.68
C ARG A 95 1.35 8.61 -10.47
N SER A 96 2.45 8.22 -9.83
CA SER A 96 3.57 9.12 -9.51
C SER A 96 4.33 9.68 -10.73
N ARG A 97 3.95 9.30 -11.97
CA ARG A 97 4.54 9.82 -13.21
C ARG A 97 3.65 10.83 -13.96
N ASP A 98 2.39 10.99 -13.57
CA ASP A 98 1.40 11.80 -14.30
C ASP A 98 0.61 12.71 -13.35
N ASP A 99 1.32 13.59 -12.64
CA ASP A 99 0.69 14.71 -11.90
C ASP A 99 1.32 16.03 -12.36
N SER A 100 1.13 16.34 -13.64
CA SER A 100 1.11 17.72 -14.10
C SER A 100 -0.34 18.19 -14.22
N LYS A 101 -0.66 19.18 -13.38
CA LYS A 101 -1.75 20.16 -13.49
C LYS A 101 -3.09 19.81 -12.83
N THR A 102 -3.30 20.40 -11.65
CA THR A 102 -4.59 21.03 -11.33
C THR A 102 -4.40 22.51 -11.03
N ASP A 103 -4.56 23.30 -12.08
CA ASP A 103 -4.85 24.73 -12.00
C ASP A 103 -6.21 24.89 -11.31
N ARG A 104 -6.24 25.58 -10.18
CA ARG A 104 -7.46 25.90 -9.42
C ARG A 104 -7.67 27.41 -9.47
N THR A 105 -8.51 27.88 -10.39
CA THR A 105 -9.20 29.17 -10.24
C THR A 105 -10.62 28.88 -9.74
N VAL A 106 -10.91 29.27 -8.50
CA VAL A 106 -12.27 29.31 -7.96
C VAL A 106 -12.69 30.77 -7.83
N ASP A 107 -13.38 31.25 -8.86
CA ASP A 107 -14.09 32.52 -8.82
C ASP A 107 -15.25 32.44 -7.82
N THR A 108 -15.17 33.26 -6.78
CA THR A 108 -16.22 33.45 -5.79
C THR A 108 -17.15 34.56 -6.27
N GLU A 109 -18.29 34.21 -6.84
CA GLU A 109 -19.41 35.14 -6.99
C GLU A 109 -20.50 34.82 -5.98
N LYS A 110 -20.63 35.73 -5.01
CA LYS A 110 -21.59 35.72 -3.92
C LYS A 110 -22.88 36.37 -4.42
N SER A 111 -23.86 35.57 -4.84
CA SER A 111 -25.20 36.08 -5.19
C SER A 111 -26.14 36.06 -3.99
N VAL A 112 -26.77 37.20 -3.77
CA VAL A 112 -27.53 37.63 -2.60
C VAL A 112 -29.01 37.37 -2.87
N THR A 113 -29.74 36.76 -1.94
CA THR A 113 -31.16 37.07 -1.62
C THR A 113 -31.49 36.49 -0.24
N PRO A 114 -32.35 37.17 0.55
CA PRO A 114 -33.69 36.63 0.66
C PRO A 114 -34.82 37.67 0.70
N THR A 115 -36.01 37.12 0.46
CA THR A 115 -37.33 37.67 0.16
C THR A 115 -38.07 38.33 1.34
N SER A 116 -38.75 39.44 1.01
CA SER A 116 -39.99 40.06 1.53
C SER A 116 -40.71 39.49 2.76
N GLY A 117 -41.14 40.40 3.65
CA GLY A 117 -42.29 40.24 4.56
C GLY A 117 -42.83 41.60 5.01
N ALA A 118 -44.04 41.95 4.57
CA ALA A 118 -44.79 43.14 4.95
C ALA A 118 -45.87 42.75 5.97
N ASP A 119 -46.05 43.54 7.02
CA ASP A 119 -47.28 43.56 7.83
C ASP A 119 -47.46 44.97 8.41
N THR A 120 -48.67 45.49 8.29
CA THR A 120 -49.17 46.76 8.85
C THR A 120 -50.37 46.44 9.72
#